data_AF-A0A075KH27-F1
#
_entry.id   AF-A0A075KH27-F1
#
_cell.length_a   1.000
_cell.length_b   1.000
_cell.length_c   1.000
_cell.angle_alpha   90.00
_cell.angle_beta   90.00
_cell.angle_gamma   90.00
#
_symmetry.space_group_name_H-M   'P 1'
#
loop_
_entity.id
_entity.type
_entity.pdbx_description
1 polymer ?
#
loop_
_entity_poly.entity_id
_entity_poly.type
_entity_poly.pdbx_seq_one_letter_code
_entity_poly.pdbx_strand_id
1 'polypeptide(L)'
;MSNQVLLWLMLFFPWLTLFFMPKEDIKRYISVGFLSTILCIIVYETGIRNMWWATRENIYPFVEILAFFFSFFLIIPMWLLKYTYGRLGLYLTVDTILNAVFAFTILPWLGTRGILDYNASLIAFIFESIIAIILYKFQIWQEGIYVLSEIKSFSHNLQPAVTNPLPNDHETKPENK
;
A
#
# COMPACT_ATOMS: atom_id res chain seq x y z
N MET A 1 -17.41 23.53 12.66
CA MET A 1 -16.82 22.29 13.20
C MET A 1 -15.48 22.62 13.81
N SER A 2 -15.20 22.11 15.02
CA SER A 2 -13.88 22.25 15.66
C SER A 2 -12.83 21.49 14.84
N ASN A 3 -11.62 22.06 14.72
CA ASN A 3 -10.48 21.44 14.03
C ASN A 3 -10.14 20.05 14.60
N GLN A 4 -10.30 19.88 15.92
CA GLN A 4 -10.10 18.60 16.59
C GLN A 4 -11.05 17.50 16.08
N VAL A 5 -12.34 17.82 15.90
CA VAL A 5 -13.32 16.86 15.37
C VAL A 5 -12.98 16.47 13.93
N LEU A 6 -12.53 17.44 13.13
CA LEU A 6 -12.10 17.20 11.75
C LEU A 6 -10.89 16.25 11.69
N LEU A 7 -9.88 16.48 12.54
CA LEU A 7 -8.68 15.65 12.58
C LEU A 7 -8.98 14.23 13.07
N TRP A 8 -9.84 14.07 14.08
CA TRP A 8 -10.31 12.75 14.51
C TRP A 8 -11.11 12.02 13.44
N LEU A 9 -11.98 12.75 12.72
CA LEU A 9 -12.71 12.19 11.60
C LEU A 9 -11.74 11.74 10.50
N MET A 10 -10.73 12.55 10.20
CA MET A 10 -9.71 12.18 9.22
C MET A 10 -8.91 10.95 9.68
N LEU A 11 -8.63 10.80 10.96
CA LEU A 11 -7.97 9.60 11.46
C LEU A 11 -8.85 8.36 11.29
N PHE A 12 -10.10 8.38 11.75
CA PHE A 12 -10.91 7.15 11.83
C PHE A 12 -11.71 6.81 10.58
N PHE A 13 -12.07 7.81 9.76
CA PHE A 13 -12.90 7.60 8.58
C PHE A 13 -12.28 6.58 7.59
N PRO A 14 -10.98 6.65 7.26
CA PRO A 14 -10.37 5.64 6.39
C PRO A 14 -10.41 4.23 6.98
N TRP A 15 -10.20 4.07 8.30
CA TRP A 15 -10.27 2.76 8.96
C TRP A 15 -11.62 2.10 8.82
N LEU A 16 -12.71 2.89 8.86
CA LEU A 16 -14.05 2.36 8.65
C LEU A 16 -14.23 1.80 7.23
N THR A 17 -13.55 2.38 6.23
CA THR A 17 -13.61 1.85 4.86
C THR A 17 -13.01 0.44 4.76
N LEU A 18 -12.02 0.12 5.60
CA LEU A 18 -11.34 -1.18 5.56
C LEU A 18 -12.28 -2.35 5.87
N PHE A 19 -13.36 -2.12 6.63
CA PHE A 19 -14.40 -3.12 6.88
C PHE A 19 -15.11 -3.59 5.60
N PHE A 20 -15.11 -2.77 4.54
CA PHE A 20 -15.70 -3.12 3.24
C PHE A 20 -14.71 -3.84 2.30
N MET A 21 -13.44 -3.97 2.69
CA MET A 21 -12.43 -4.65 1.88
C MET A 21 -12.34 -6.15 2.24
N PRO A 22 -12.33 -7.07 1.26
CA PRO A 22 -12.10 -8.49 1.51
C PRO A 22 -10.77 -8.74 2.21
N LYS A 23 -10.73 -9.70 3.14
CA LYS A 23 -9.54 -9.99 3.96
C LYS A 23 -8.31 -10.40 3.13
N GLU A 24 -8.54 -11.05 1.98
CA GLU A 24 -7.49 -11.46 1.05
C GLU A 24 -6.81 -10.24 0.41
N ASP A 25 -7.60 -9.27 -0.05
CA ASP A 25 -7.10 -8.00 -0.59
C ASP A 25 -6.35 -7.20 0.48
N ILE A 26 -6.87 -7.17 1.72
CA ILE A 26 -6.18 -6.49 2.84
C ILE A 26 -4.78 -7.07 3.01
N LYS A 27 -4.65 -8.40 3.12
CA LYS A 27 -3.34 -9.06 3.28
C LYS A 27 -2.40 -8.81 2.11
N ARG A 28 -2.95 -8.69 0.90
CA ARG A 28 -2.18 -8.42 -0.32
C ARG A 28 -1.59 -7.00 -0.32
N TYR A 29 -2.39 -6.00 0.02
CA TYR A 29 -2.02 -4.59 -0.13
C TYR A 29 -1.52 -3.90 1.14
N ILE A 30 -1.67 -4.53 2.32
CA ILE A 30 -1.27 -3.92 3.61
C ILE A 30 0.21 -3.51 3.65
N SER A 31 1.10 -4.32 3.05
CA SER A 31 2.54 -4.02 2.97
C SER A 31 2.80 -2.70 2.25
N VAL A 32 2.04 -2.43 1.18
CA VAL A 32 2.19 -1.20 0.38
C VAL A 32 1.60 -0.01 1.09
N GLY A 33 0.49 -0.17 1.81
CA GLY A 33 -0.04 0.87 2.69
C GLY A 33 0.98 1.30 3.75
N PHE A 34 1.66 0.33 4.39
CA PHE A 34 2.70 0.64 5.37
C PHE A 34 3.89 1.35 4.74
N LEU A 35 4.37 0.87 3.58
CA LEU A 35 5.45 1.53 2.85
C LEU A 35 5.08 2.96 2.49
N SER A 36 3.86 3.19 2.00
CA SER A 36 3.34 4.52 1.68
C SER A 36 3.36 5.43 2.89
N THR A 37 2.85 4.95 4.03
CA THR A 37 2.82 5.74 5.28
C THR A 37 4.23 6.16 5.69
N ILE A 38 5.20 5.25 5.64
CA ILE A 38 6.60 5.55 5.99
C ILE A 38 7.21 6.58 5.03
N LEU A 39 7.03 6.41 3.72
CA LEU A 39 7.56 7.33 2.72
C LEU A 39 6.95 8.73 2.86
N CYS A 40 5.64 8.83 3.05
CA CYS A 40 4.95 10.10 3.26
C CYS A 40 5.44 10.79 4.55
N ILE A 41 5.67 10.06 5.65
CA ILE A 41 6.23 10.63 6.87
C ILE A 41 7.64 11.18 6.61
N ILE A 42 8.51 10.45 5.90
CA ILE A 42 9.86 10.93 5.57
C ILE A 42 9.82 12.22 4.74
N VAL A 43 8.94 12.29 3.74
CA VAL A 43 8.73 13.49 2.94
C VAL A 43 8.20 14.63 3.82
N TYR A 44 7.24 14.34 4.70
CA TYR A 44 6.65 15.32 5.60
C TYR A 44 7.69 15.95 6.53
N GLU A 45 8.51 15.14 7.19
CA GLU A 45 9.62 15.59 8.05
C GLU A 45 10.65 16.42 7.25
N THR A 46 10.97 15.99 6.03
CA THR A 46 11.87 16.73 5.13
C THR A 46 11.31 18.11 4.80
N GLY A 47 10.00 18.22 4.58
CA GLY A 47 9.36 19.51 4.30
C GLY A 47 9.23 20.43 5.51
N ILE A 48 9.07 19.90 6.72
CA ILE A 48 9.18 20.70 7.95
C ILE A 48 10.59 21.29 8.05
N ARG A 49 11.63 20.47 7.87
CA ARG A 49 13.03 20.91 7.93
C ARG A 49 13.35 21.98 6.88
N ASN A 50 12.71 21.91 5.71
CA ASN A 50 12.88 22.86 4.62
C ASN A 50 11.88 24.03 4.63
N MET A 51 11.06 24.17 5.70
CA MET A 51 10.06 25.23 5.85
C MET A 51 9.00 25.27 4.72
N TRP A 52 8.76 24.14 4.05
CA TRP A 52 7.72 24.01 3.03
C TRP A 52 6.32 23.95 3.65
N TRP A 53 6.25 23.37 4.85
CA TRP A 53 5.05 23.31 5.66
C TRP A 53 5.35 23.19 7.15
N ALA A 54 4.37 23.53 7.98
CA ALA A 54 4.47 23.39 9.44
C ALA A 54 3.12 22.99 10.06
N THR A 55 3.15 22.06 11.01
CA THR A 55 1.97 21.65 11.79
C THR A 55 1.66 22.73 12.84
N ARG A 56 0.43 23.27 12.82
CA ARG A 56 -0.02 24.24 13.84
C ARG A 56 -0.95 23.62 14.86
N GLU A 57 -1.85 22.77 14.41
CA GLU A 57 -2.78 22.03 15.28
C GLU A 57 -2.78 20.55 14.94
N ASN A 58 -2.80 19.72 15.98
CA ASN A 58 -2.84 18.27 15.84
C ASN A 58 -3.64 17.64 17.00
N ILE A 59 -3.91 16.34 16.92
CA ILE A 59 -4.60 15.58 17.96
C ILE A 59 -3.60 14.83 18.84
N TYR A 60 -3.82 14.82 20.16
CA TYR A 60 -2.99 14.06 21.10
C TYR A 60 -3.04 12.55 20.79
N PRO A 61 -1.91 11.80 20.84
CA PRO A 61 -0.57 12.20 21.28
C PRO A 61 0.35 12.75 20.16
N PHE A 62 -0.19 12.96 18.97
CA PHE A 62 0.61 13.40 17.83
C PHE A 62 0.87 14.91 17.91
N VAL A 63 2.14 15.28 17.89
CA VAL A 63 2.57 16.69 17.96
C VAL A 63 3.10 17.13 16.60
N GLU A 64 4.14 16.47 16.11
CA GLU A 64 4.83 16.81 14.86
C GLU A 64 4.07 16.26 13.63
N ILE A 65 3.75 14.96 13.63
CA ILE A 65 3.18 14.24 12.48
C ILE A 65 1.66 14.30 12.54
N LEU A 66 0.98 14.75 11.48
CA LEU A 66 -0.48 14.77 11.46
C LEU A 66 -1.06 13.36 11.56
N ALA A 67 -2.00 13.16 12.47
CA ALA A 67 -2.56 11.83 12.75
C ALA A 67 -3.18 11.15 11.51
N PHE A 68 -3.73 11.93 10.57
CA PHE A 68 -4.32 11.37 9.35
C PHE A 68 -3.31 10.60 8.49
N PHE A 69 -2.00 10.79 8.69
CA PHE A 69 -0.99 10.03 7.94
C PHE A 69 -1.09 8.53 8.17
N PHE A 70 -1.39 8.12 9.40
CA PHE A 70 -1.53 6.70 9.78
C PHE A 70 -2.78 6.02 9.25
N SER A 71 -3.69 6.78 8.64
CA SER A 71 -4.97 6.27 8.14
C SER A 71 -5.09 6.48 6.64
N PHE A 72 -5.05 7.73 6.16
CA PHE A 72 -5.20 8.07 4.75
C PHE A 72 -4.09 7.46 3.90
N PHE A 73 -2.83 7.70 4.24
CA PHE A 73 -1.69 7.16 3.47
C PHE A 73 -1.49 5.65 3.65
N LEU A 74 -2.14 5.04 4.64
CA LEU A 74 -2.19 3.58 4.75
C LEU A 74 -3.27 2.98 3.84
N ILE A 75 -4.48 3.54 3.90
CA ILE A 75 -5.69 2.88 3.39
C ILE A 75 -6.02 3.30 1.95
N ILE A 76 -5.78 4.56 1.56
CA ILE A 76 -6.03 5.02 0.19
C ILE A 76 -5.20 4.23 -0.83
N PRO A 77 -3.88 4.05 -0.66
CA PRO A 77 -3.08 3.29 -1.63
C PRO A 77 -3.55 1.83 -1.77
N MET A 78 -4.05 1.23 -0.69
CA MET A 78 -4.62 -0.13 -0.74
C MET A 78 -5.86 -0.19 -1.62
N TRP A 79 -6.79 0.74 -1.44
CA TRP A 79 -7.98 0.83 -2.30
C TRP A 79 -7.65 1.15 -3.74
N LEU A 80 -6.72 2.08 -3.93
CA LEU A 80 -6.26 2.48 -5.25
C LEU A 80 -5.70 1.27 -5.99
N LEU A 81 -4.73 0.57 -5.41
CA LEU A 81 -4.14 -0.62 -6.02
C LEU A 81 -5.17 -1.74 -6.21
N LYS A 82 -6.09 -1.96 -5.27
CA LYS A 82 -7.16 -2.96 -5.45
C LYS A 82 -7.94 -2.73 -6.76
N TYR A 83 -8.26 -1.48 -7.10
CA TYR A 83 -9.05 -1.18 -8.30
C TYR A 83 -8.23 -1.01 -9.58
N THR A 84 -6.94 -0.66 -9.46
CA THR A 84 -6.13 -0.27 -10.62
C THR A 84 -4.97 -1.21 -10.90
N TYR A 85 -4.67 -2.15 -10.01
CA TYR A 85 -3.54 -3.07 -10.16
C TYR A 85 -3.66 -3.91 -11.44
N GLY A 86 -2.52 -4.10 -12.12
CA GLY A 86 -2.45 -4.72 -13.45
C GLY A 86 -2.69 -3.75 -14.62
N ARG A 87 -3.10 -2.49 -14.36
CA ARG A 87 -3.30 -1.45 -15.38
C ARG A 87 -2.53 -0.18 -15.01
N LEU A 88 -1.24 -0.14 -15.38
CA LEU A 88 -0.33 0.97 -15.03
C LEU A 88 -0.87 2.35 -15.43
N GLY A 89 -1.41 2.49 -16.65
CA GLY A 89 -1.93 3.79 -17.10
C GLY A 89 -3.15 4.27 -16.28
N LEU A 90 -4.01 3.33 -15.88
CA LEU A 90 -5.17 3.64 -15.04
C LEU A 90 -4.72 4.02 -13.63
N TYR A 91 -3.80 3.26 -13.04
CA TYR A 91 -3.21 3.59 -11.73
C TYR A 91 -2.61 5.00 -11.73
N LEU A 92 -1.71 5.30 -12.67
CA LEU A 92 -1.06 6.61 -12.73
C LEU A 92 -2.06 7.75 -12.92
N THR A 93 -3.09 7.56 -13.75
CA THR A 93 -4.10 8.60 -13.99
C THR A 93 -4.91 8.88 -12.73
N VAL A 94 -5.43 7.84 -12.07
CA VAL A 94 -6.25 7.99 -10.86
C VAL A 94 -5.40 8.57 -9.71
N ASP A 95 -4.18 8.05 -9.53
CA ASP A 95 -3.24 8.53 -8.52
C ASP A 95 -2.88 10.01 -8.73
N THR A 96 -2.54 10.41 -9.96
CA THR A 96 -2.23 11.80 -10.31
C THR A 96 -3.40 12.73 -9.98
N ILE A 97 -4.64 12.31 -10.28
CA ILE A 97 -5.84 13.11 -9.95
C ILE A 97 -6.00 13.22 -8.43
N LEU A 98 -5.85 12.13 -7.69
CA LEU A 98 -5.94 12.13 -6.23
C LEU A 98 -4.88 13.03 -5.61
N ASN A 99 -3.62 12.93 -6.06
CA ASN A 99 -2.52 13.76 -5.59
C ASN A 99 -2.73 15.23 -5.94
N ALA A 100 -3.28 15.55 -7.10
CA ALA A 100 -3.61 16.92 -7.48
C ALA A 100 -4.72 17.49 -6.58
N VAL A 101 -5.79 16.74 -6.33
CA VAL A 101 -6.86 17.14 -5.41
C VAL A 101 -6.29 17.34 -4.00
N PHE A 102 -5.43 16.44 -3.54
CA PHE A 102 -4.81 16.57 -2.23
C PHE A 102 -3.92 17.81 -2.12
N ALA A 103 -2.98 17.99 -3.04
CA ALA A 103 -1.98 19.06 -2.98
C ALA A 103 -2.53 20.46 -3.24
N PHE A 104 -3.52 20.59 -4.15
CA PHE A 104 -4.05 21.89 -4.57
C PHE A 104 -5.40 22.24 -3.95
N THR A 105 -6.14 21.26 -3.41
CA THR A 105 -7.46 21.51 -2.80
C THR A 105 -7.45 21.24 -1.31
N ILE A 106 -7.08 20.03 -0.89
CA ILE A 106 -7.19 19.61 0.53
C ILE A 106 -6.17 20.34 1.40
N LEU A 107 -4.89 20.37 1.00
CA LEU A 107 -3.83 21.01 1.80
C LEU A 107 -4.03 22.53 1.96
N PRO A 108 -4.32 23.31 0.90
CA PRO A 108 -4.65 24.73 1.06
C PRO A 108 -5.90 24.95 1.93
N TRP A 109 -6.91 24.09 1.81
CA TRP A 109 -8.10 24.16 2.66
C TRP A 109 -7.77 23.90 4.15
N LEU A 110 -6.90 22.94 4.47
CA LEU A 110 -6.36 22.77 5.83
C LEU A 110 -5.61 24.03 6.31
N GLY A 111 -4.87 24.68 5.41
CA GLY A 111 -4.19 25.94 5.71
C GLY A 111 -5.13 27.09 6.03
N THR A 112 -6.24 27.24 5.30
CA THR A 112 -7.27 28.25 5.64
C THR A 112 -7.89 28.06 7.02
N ARG A 113 -7.85 26.84 7.57
CA ARG A 113 -8.32 26.53 8.92
C ARG A 113 -7.26 26.67 10.01
N GLY A 114 -6.04 27.04 9.64
CA GLY A 114 -4.92 27.19 10.57
C GLY A 114 -4.39 25.87 11.12
N ILE A 115 -4.70 24.73 10.49
CA ILE A 115 -4.22 23.40 10.91
C ILE A 115 -2.78 23.18 10.44
N LEU A 116 -2.46 23.64 9.22
CA LEU A 116 -1.22 23.35 8.53
C LEU A 116 -0.79 24.58 7.73
N ASP A 117 0.39 25.14 8.01
CA ASP A 117 0.97 26.16 7.14
C ASP A 117 1.53 25.48 5.90
N TYR A 118 1.06 25.87 4.72
CA TYR A 118 1.36 25.15 3.50
C TYR A 118 1.74 26.11 2.37
N ASN A 119 3.02 26.12 2.00
CA ASN A 119 3.55 27.07 1.03
C ASN A 119 3.99 26.43 -0.29
N ALA A 120 3.95 25.09 -0.38
CA ALA A 120 4.66 24.34 -1.40
C ALA A 120 3.82 23.24 -2.08
N SER A 121 2.64 23.58 -2.61
CA SER A 121 1.73 22.61 -3.27
C SER A 121 2.37 21.80 -4.39
N LEU A 122 3.14 22.45 -5.27
CA LEU A 122 3.82 21.77 -6.38
C LEU A 122 4.84 20.76 -5.88
N ILE A 123 5.55 21.08 -4.79
CA ILE A 123 6.60 20.21 -4.24
C ILE A 123 5.97 18.94 -3.67
N ALA A 124 4.89 19.04 -2.88
CA ALA A 124 4.25 17.82 -2.40
C ALA A 124 3.63 17.01 -3.54
N PHE A 125 3.01 17.66 -4.53
CA PHE A 125 2.49 16.95 -5.70
C PHE A 125 3.58 16.12 -6.41
N ILE A 126 4.79 16.69 -6.57
CA ILE A 126 5.93 15.98 -7.15
C ILE A 126 6.35 14.80 -6.26
N PHE A 127 6.49 15.00 -4.94
CA PHE A 127 6.88 13.92 -4.03
C PHE A 127 5.85 12.78 -3.98
N GLU A 128 4.56 13.10 -3.87
CA GLU A 128 3.49 12.09 -3.88
C GLU A 128 3.48 11.32 -5.21
N SER A 129 3.69 12.00 -6.34
CA SER A 129 3.81 11.33 -7.65
C SER A 129 5.03 10.39 -7.73
N ILE A 130 6.15 10.76 -7.13
CA ILE A 130 7.34 9.88 -7.05
C ILE A 130 7.04 8.67 -6.15
N ILE A 131 6.41 8.89 -4.99
CA ILE A 131 6.00 7.83 -4.07
C ILE A 131 5.08 6.85 -4.80
N ALA A 132 4.08 7.32 -5.53
CA ALA A 132 3.16 6.47 -6.28
C ALA A 132 3.87 5.52 -7.27
N ILE A 133 4.87 6.03 -8.01
CA ILE A 133 5.67 5.20 -8.91
C ILE A 133 6.44 4.13 -8.11
N ILE A 134 7.00 4.49 -6.96
CA ILE A 134 7.71 3.56 -6.07
C ILE A 134 6.75 2.48 -5.55
N LEU A 135 5.56 2.87 -5.08
CA LEU A 135 4.54 1.96 -4.55
C LEU A 135 4.07 0.96 -5.60
N TYR A 136 3.82 1.40 -6.84
CA TYR A 136 3.42 0.50 -7.92
C TYR A 136 4.51 -0.51 -8.26
N LYS A 137 5.77 -0.07 -8.32
CA LYS A 137 6.91 -0.97 -8.54
C LYS A 137 7.09 -1.96 -7.39
N PHE A 138 6.94 -1.50 -6.16
CA PHE A 138 7.01 -2.33 -4.98
C PHE A 138 5.89 -3.38 -4.96
N GLN A 139 4.68 -3.00 -5.36
CA GLN A 139 3.56 -3.92 -5.54
C GLN A 139 3.95 -5.03 -6.53
N ILE A 140 4.35 -4.68 -7.77
CA ILE A 140 4.79 -5.68 -8.77
C ILE A 140 5.81 -6.67 -8.21
N TRP A 141 6.80 -6.17 -7.45
CA TRP A 141 7.81 -7.01 -6.80
C TRP A 141 7.20 -7.94 -5.75
N GLN A 142 6.27 -7.45 -4.93
CA GLN A 142 5.55 -8.23 -3.94
C GLN A 142 4.73 -9.36 -4.59
N GLU A 143 4.01 -9.10 -5.68
CA GLU A 143 3.35 -10.16 -6.47
C GLU A 143 4.32 -11.21 -6.99
N GLY A 144 5.47 -10.78 -7.51
CA GLY A 144 6.50 -11.69 -8.02
C GLY A 144 6.97 -12.69 -6.96
N ILE A 145 7.07 -12.25 -5.70
CA ILE A 145 7.44 -13.12 -4.57
C ILE A 145 6.33 -14.14 -4.26
N TYR A 146 5.06 -13.71 -4.26
CA TYR A 146 3.95 -14.62 -3.96
C TYR A 146 3.82 -15.72 -5.02
N VAL A 147 3.89 -15.36 -6.30
CA VAL A 147 3.85 -16.35 -7.40
C VAL A 147 5.01 -17.34 -7.30
N LEU A 148 6.22 -16.87 -7.01
CA LEU A 148 7.38 -17.74 -6.83
C LEU A 148 7.20 -18.69 -5.64
N SER A 149 6.56 -18.23 -4.55
CA SER A 149 6.31 -19.06 -3.37
C SER A 149 5.29 -20.18 -3.64
N GLU A 150 4.25 -19.92 -4.44
CA GLU A 150 3.26 -20.92 -4.84
C GLU A 150 3.88 -21.98 -5.77
N ILE A 151 4.71 -21.57 -6.73
CA ILE A 151 5.42 -22.51 -7.61
C ILE A 151 6.33 -23.44 -6.80
N LYS A 152 7.06 -22.90 -5.82
CA LYS A 152 7.96 -23.70 -4.98
C LYS A 152 7.20 -24.68 -4.09
N SER A 153 6.07 -24.27 -3.52
CA SER A 153 5.24 -25.16 -2.68
C SER A 153 4.61 -26.28 -3.51
N PHE A 154 4.12 -25.97 -4.72
CA PHE A 154 3.59 -26.97 -5.65
C PHE A 154 4.65 -27.98 -6.08
N SER A 155 5.85 -27.51 -6.44
CA SER A 155 6.98 -28.38 -6.81
C SER A 155 7.39 -29.33 -5.68
N HIS A 156 7.48 -28.84 -4.44
CA HIS A 156 7.79 -29.68 -3.27
C HIS A 156 6.72 -30.77 -3.03
N ASN A 157 5.44 -30.47 -3.29
CA ASN A 157 4.34 -31.43 -3.13
C ASN A 157 4.29 -32.51 -4.23
N LEU A 158 4.98 -32.30 -5.38
CA LEU A 158 5.09 -33.28 -6.46
C LEU A 158 6.26 -34.26 -6.28
N GLN A 159 7.22 -33.96 -5.40
CA GLN A 159 8.43 -34.78 -5.20
C GLN A 159 8.25 -36.16 -4.53
N PRO A 160 7.13 -36.55 -3.88
CA PRO A 160 7.01 -37.91 -3.33
C PRO A 160 6.47 -38.98 -4.30
N ALA A 161 6.00 -38.63 -5.50
CA ALA A 161 5.33 -39.59 -6.39
C ALA A 161 6.24 -40.26 -7.45
N VAL A 162 7.45 -39.76 -7.69
CA VAL A 162 8.33 -40.22 -8.80
C VAL A 162 9.41 -41.21 -8.33
N THR A 163 9.53 -41.48 -7.03
CA THR A 163 10.57 -42.38 -6.49
C THR A 163 10.15 -43.83 -6.29
N ASN A 164 8.95 -44.25 -6.67
CA ASN A 164 8.63 -45.68 -6.71
C ASN A 164 9.22 -46.30 -7.99
N PRO A 165 10.23 -47.20 -7.89
CA PRO A 165 10.68 -47.95 -9.04
C PRO A 165 9.52 -48.82 -9.55
N LEU A 166 9.33 -48.83 -10.87
CA LEU A 166 8.37 -49.71 -11.56
C LEU A 166 8.50 -51.17 -11.07
N PRO A 167 7.40 -51.87 -10.78
CA PRO A 167 7.45 -53.30 -10.49
C PRO A 167 8.02 -54.05 -11.70
N ASN A 168 9.08 -54.82 -11.50
CA ASN A 168 9.63 -55.71 -12.52
C ASN A 168 8.59 -56.81 -12.85
N ASP A 169 7.99 -56.72 -14.03
CA ASP A 169 7.24 -57.83 -14.64
C ASP A 169 8.23 -58.92 -15.08
N HIS A 170 8.40 -59.93 -14.23
CA HIS A 170 8.92 -61.24 -14.66
C HIS A 170 8.02 -62.35 -14.11
N GLU A 171 6.85 -62.52 -14.74
CA GLU A 171 6.20 -63.83 -14.82
C GLU A 171 6.78 -64.59 -16.02
N THR A 172 7.43 -65.74 -15.78
CA THR A 172 7.04 -67.03 -16.38
C THR A 172 7.89 -68.15 -15.81
N LYS A 173 7.28 -68.92 -14.90
CA LYS A 173 7.60 -70.35 -14.71
C LYS A 173 7.15 -71.10 -15.98
N PRO A 174 7.80 -72.23 -16.30
CA PRO A 174 7.02 -73.46 -16.28
C PRO A 174 7.72 -74.62 -15.56
N GLU A 175 6.92 -75.41 -14.87
CA GLU A 175 7.24 -76.75 -14.38
C GLU A 175 7.27 -77.74 -15.56
N ASN A 176 8.25 -78.64 -15.64
CA ASN A 176 8.04 -80.06 -15.34
C ASN A 176 9.26 -80.95 -15.67
N LYS A 177 9.31 -82.03 -14.87
CA LYS A 177 10.10 -83.25 -15.02
C LYS A 177 9.40 -84.22 -15.97
#